data_AF-A0A963F6J2-F1
#
_entry.id   AF-A0A963F6J2-F1
#
_cell.length_a   1.000
_cell.length_b   1.000
_cell.length_c   1.000
_cell.angle_alpha   90.00
_cell.angle_beta   90.00
_cell.angle_gamma   90.00
#
_symmetry.space_group_name_H-M   'P 1'
#
loop_
_entity.id
_entity.type
_entity.pdbx_description
1 polymer ?
#
loop_
_entity_poly.entity_id
_entity_poly.type
_entity_poly.pdbx_seq_one_letter_code
_entity_poly.pdbx_strand_id
1 'polypeptide(L)'
;MSESASKILRHIVDARAQIHRGELKRAESELHAASTLIDYIESVVPSTQIADHIWVAEKHLDYQEPHEVALDLIPVEISLTDIEEVYLIRQAKRHIENTKSHLNNRDVEAARKELIQLRESLTQTEVDLPLTSTKQHINEAFALLVNADPKGADSALKNAESGVRFVSLGASTPLAKSRRLLWQAVEDYAVGRHDAVKEKLSNALNLLEQVKSGADSKTHDEAQRLGAEIRELLDNDRHKLPERSSELTGFWHKVVALIEREAENLYNAWRSQQSENHLFRQLIDARFHLFYAEYDLFETGKVEDAKWELTQSKNYLKAAMSETSGIRKKRIRAIKQQVENLESQLENPAADVRQRYDETLMKLRLMIKEK
;
A
#
# COMPACT_ATOMS: atom_id res chain seq x y z
N MET A 1 -8.58 1.13 -15.83
CA MET A 1 -8.15 -0.27 -15.99
C MET A 1 -6.77 -0.28 -16.63
N SER A 2 -5.78 -0.96 -16.06
CA SER A 2 -4.58 -1.30 -16.83
C SER A 2 -4.98 -2.34 -17.88
N GLU A 3 -4.46 -2.20 -19.10
CA GLU A 3 -4.78 -3.09 -20.22
C GLU A 3 -4.55 -4.57 -19.87
N SER A 4 -3.55 -4.85 -19.03
CA SER A 4 -3.16 -6.18 -18.57
C SER A 4 -4.17 -6.82 -17.61
N ALA A 5 -4.76 -6.05 -16.66
CA ALA A 5 -5.79 -6.58 -15.77
C ALA A 5 -7.07 -6.97 -16.52
N SER A 6 -7.45 -6.21 -17.55
CA SER A 6 -8.58 -6.55 -18.43
C SER A 6 -8.33 -7.82 -19.25
N LYS A 7 -7.08 -8.06 -19.66
CA LYS A 7 -6.68 -9.30 -20.37
C LYS A 7 -6.75 -10.52 -19.45
N ILE A 8 -6.23 -10.43 -18.22
CA ILE A 8 -6.35 -11.51 -17.23
C ILE A 8 -7.82 -11.83 -16.95
N LEU A 9 -8.66 -10.81 -16.74
CA LEU A 9 -10.10 -11.00 -16.49
C LEU A 9 -10.78 -11.72 -17.65
N ARG A 10 -10.43 -11.38 -18.89
CA ARG A 10 -10.99 -12.01 -20.09
C ARG A 10 -10.68 -13.51 -20.10
N HIS A 11 -9.42 -13.88 -19.92
CA HIS A 11 -9.01 -15.30 -19.87
C HIS A 11 -9.71 -16.07 -18.75
N ILE A 12 -9.88 -15.49 -17.55
CA ILE A 12 -10.63 -16.13 -16.46
C ILE A 12 -12.11 -16.33 -16.85
N VAL A 13 -12.77 -15.32 -17.41
CA VAL A 13 -14.19 -15.41 -17.83
C VAL A 13 -14.36 -16.43 -18.95
N ASP A 14 -13.46 -16.45 -19.92
CA ASP A 14 -13.47 -17.39 -21.04
C ASP A 14 -13.23 -18.83 -20.53
N ALA A 15 -12.28 -19.04 -19.61
CA ALA A 15 -12.08 -20.34 -18.97
C ALA A 15 -13.35 -20.86 -18.28
N ARG A 16 -14.04 -20.01 -17.52
CA ARG A 16 -15.34 -20.37 -16.90
C ARG A 16 -16.37 -20.73 -17.95
N ALA A 17 -16.51 -19.94 -19.02
CA ALA A 17 -17.43 -20.24 -20.11
C ALA A 17 -17.13 -21.60 -20.76
N GLN A 18 -15.85 -21.95 -20.93
CA GLN A 18 -15.44 -23.24 -21.48
C GLN A 18 -15.72 -24.41 -20.52
N ILE A 19 -15.55 -24.22 -19.21
CA ILE A 19 -15.97 -25.22 -18.20
C ILE A 19 -17.46 -25.52 -18.31
N HIS A 20 -18.30 -24.47 -18.40
CA HIS A 20 -19.76 -24.62 -18.55
C HIS A 20 -20.16 -25.29 -19.88
N ARG A 21 -19.32 -25.20 -20.92
CA ARG A 21 -19.50 -25.88 -22.21
C ARG A 21 -18.91 -27.29 -22.26
N GLY A 22 -18.24 -27.74 -21.19
CA GLY A 22 -17.55 -29.03 -21.16
C GLY A 22 -16.22 -29.06 -21.95
N GLU A 23 -15.73 -27.91 -22.40
CA GLU A 23 -14.51 -27.78 -23.20
C GLU A 23 -13.27 -27.63 -22.31
N LEU A 24 -13.01 -28.62 -21.44
CA LEU A 24 -12.02 -28.52 -20.35
C LEU A 24 -10.59 -28.21 -20.83
N LYS A 25 -10.15 -28.78 -21.96
CA LYS A 25 -8.83 -28.46 -22.54
C LYS A 25 -8.70 -27.00 -22.98
N ARG A 26 -9.79 -26.39 -23.44
CA ARG A 26 -9.81 -24.96 -23.79
C ARG A 26 -9.81 -24.12 -22.52
N ALA A 27 -10.53 -24.54 -21.47
CA ALA A 27 -10.46 -23.89 -20.17
C ALA A 27 -9.02 -23.89 -19.62
N GLU A 28 -8.31 -25.02 -19.64
CA GLU A 28 -6.90 -25.12 -19.22
C GLU A 28 -5.98 -24.17 -20.00
N SER A 29 -6.18 -24.06 -21.32
CA SER A 29 -5.41 -23.13 -22.15
C SER A 29 -5.63 -21.67 -21.77
N GLU A 30 -6.88 -21.28 -21.49
CA GLU A 30 -7.21 -19.93 -21.03
C GLU A 30 -6.62 -19.64 -19.64
N LEU A 31 -6.64 -20.63 -18.73
CA LEU A 31 -6.00 -20.50 -17.41
C LEU A 31 -4.48 -20.36 -17.51
N HIS A 32 -3.85 -21.03 -18.48
CA HIS A 32 -2.41 -20.91 -18.70
C HIS A 32 -2.06 -19.50 -19.16
N ALA A 33 -2.82 -18.96 -20.12
CA ALA A 33 -2.67 -17.59 -20.61
C ALA A 33 -2.88 -16.55 -19.48
N ALA A 34 -3.88 -16.75 -18.61
CA ALA A 34 -4.08 -15.90 -17.44
C ALA A 34 -2.89 -15.95 -16.47
N SER A 35 -2.36 -17.16 -16.19
CA SER A 35 -1.21 -17.35 -15.31
C SER A 35 0.06 -16.70 -15.85
N THR A 36 0.37 -16.91 -17.14
CA THR A 36 1.52 -16.28 -17.80
C THR A 36 1.46 -14.76 -17.80
N LEU A 37 0.26 -14.17 -17.94
CA LEU A 37 0.10 -12.72 -17.84
C LEU A 37 0.31 -12.21 -16.41
N ILE A 38 -0.11 -12.98 -15.39
CA ILE A 38 0.17 -12.65 -13.99
C ILE A 38 1.68 -12.73 -13.73
N ASP A 39 2.34 -13.81 -14.17
CA ASP A 39 3.80 -13.97 -14.04
C ASP A 39 4.56 -12.84 -14.76
N TYR A 40 4.11 -12.47 -15.96
CA TYR A 40 4.70 -11.35 -16.71
C TYR A 40 4.53 -10.05 -15.94
N ILE A 41 3.32 -9.74 -15.46
CA ILE A 41 3.07 -8.55 -14.63
C ILE A 41 4.02 -8.59 -13.43
N GLU A 42 4.00 -9.67 -12.63
CA GLU A 42 4.89 -9.86 -11.47
C GLU A 42 6.37 -9.63 -11.83
N SER A 43 6.84 -10.05 -13.00
CA SER A 43 8.24 -9.88 -13.43
C SER A 43 8.61 -8.47 -13.92
N VAL A 44 7.63 -7.66 -14.35
CA VAL A 44 7.85 -6.29 -14.85
C VAL A 44 7.44 -5.22 -13.86
N VAL A 45 6.88 -5.59 -12.70
CA VAL A 45 6.58 -4.61 -11.65
C VAL A 45 7.90 -4.17 -10.98
N PRO A 46 8.14 -2.86 -10.81
CA PRO A 46 9.39 -2.33 -10.27
C PRO A 46 9.83 -2.97 -8.94
N SER A 47 8.92 -3.30 -8.03
CA SER A 47 9.27 -3.90 -6.73
C SER A 47 9.92 -5.28 -6.85
N THR A 48 9.60 -6.08 -7.87
CA THR A 48 10.23 -7.38 -8.12
C THR A 48 11.66 -7.21 -8.62
N GLN A 49 11.88 -6.29 -9.56
CA GLN A 49 13.22 -5.97 -10.07
C GLN A 49 14.10 -5.40 -8.95
N ILE A 50 13.52 -4.54 -8.11
CA ILE A 50 14.20 -4.02 -6.92
C ILE A 50 14.51 -5.14 -5.93
N ALA A 51 13.58 -6.08 -5.68
CA ALA A 51 13.81 -7.20 -4.78
C ALA A 51 14.97 -8.11 -5.25
N ASP A 52 15.12 -8.32 -6.55
CA ASP A 52 16.24 -9.06 -7.12
C ASP A 52 17.57 -8.32 -6.90
N HIS A 53 17.61 -7.00 -7.13
CA HIS A 53 18.81 -6.20 -6.85
C HIS A 53 19.17 -6.18 -5.35
N ILE A 54 18.18 -6.12 -4.46
CA ILE A 54 18.40 -6.23 -3.01
C ILE A 54 18.93 -7.61 -2.63
N TRP A 55 18.40 -8.68 -3.23
CA TRP A 55 18.90 -10.02 -3.00
C TRP A 55 20.36 -10.19 -3.44
N VAL A 56 20.75 -9.59 -4.56
CA VAL A 56 22.15 -9.55 -5.01
C VAL A 56 23.03 -8.83 -3.97
N ALA A 57 22.62 -7.65 -3.50
CA ALA A 57 23.34 -6.93 -2.45
C ALA A 57 23.47 -7.76 -1.14
N GLU A 58 22.40 -8.43 -0.71
CA GLU A 58 22.42 -9.34 0.44
C GLU A 58 23.43 -10.48 0.28
N LYS A 59 23.59 -11.01 -0.94
CA LYS A 59 24.56 -12.06 -1.25
C LYS A 59 25.98 -11.55 -1.36
N HIS A 60 26.18 -10.36 -1.89
CA HIS A 60 27.50 -9.75 -1.96
C HIS A 60 28.06 -9.41 -0.58
N LEU A 61 27.21 -9.15 0.43
CA LEU A 61 27.65 -9.05 1.83
C LEU A 61 28.35 -10.31 2.36
N ASP A 62 28.15 -11.48 1.75
CA ASP A 62 28.79 -12.73 2.19
C ASP A 62 30.28 -12.81 1.81
N TYR A 63 30.73 -12.05 0.79
CA TYR A 63 32.06 -12.25 0.21
C TYR A 63 32.72 -11.03 -0.46
N GLN A 64 32.03 -9.88 -0.57
CA GLN A 64 32.58 -8.64 -1.10
C GLN A 64 32.87 -7.61 0.00
N GLU A 65 33.72 -6.63 -0.32
CA GLU A 65 33.99 -5.53 0.60
C GLU A 65 32.81 -4.55 0.68
N PRO A 66 32.53 -3.92 1.84
CA PRO A 66 31.35 -3.07 2.03
C PRO A 66 31.17 -1.92 1.01
N HIS A 67 32.26 -1.40 0.47
CA HIS A 67 32.23 -0.35 -0.55
C HIS A 67 31.82 -0.86 -1.93
N GLU A 68 32.06 -2.14 -2.23
CA GLU A 68 31.60 -2.79 -3.47
C GLU A 68 30.09 -3.07 -3.37
N VAL A 69 29.63 -3.55 -2.22
CA VAL A 69 28.19 -3.77 -1.96
C VAL A 69 27.37 -2.47 -1.99
N ALA A 70 27.96 -1.34 -1.62
CA ALA A 70 27.30 -0.03 -1.71
C ALA A 70 26.93 0.35 -3.15
N LEU A 71 27.64 -0.17 -4.16
CA LEU A 71 27.35 0.07 -5.57
C LEU A 71 26.09 -0.68 -6.04
N ASP A 72 25.77 -1.82 -5.42
CA ASP A 72 24.57 -2.59 -5.73
C ASP A 72 23.27 -1.87 -5.30
N LEU A 73 23.38 -0.83 -4.47
CA LEU A 73 22.26 0.00 -4.05
C LEU A 73 21.87 1.05 -5.11
N ILE A 74 22.76 1.38 -6.06
CA ILE A 74 22.50 2.40 -7.09
C ILE A 74 21.34 1.97 -8.01
N PRO A 75 21.30 0.73 -8.56
CA PRO A 75 20.14 0.26 -9.33
C PRO A 75 18.84 0.25 -8.51
N VAL A 76 18.91 -0.12 -7.22
CA VAL A 76 17.76 -0.09 -6.31
C VAL A 76 17.19 1.33 -6.18
N GLU A 77 18.05 2.33 -5.98
CA GLU A 77 17.62 3.73 -5.84
C GLU A 77 17.03 4.32 -7.12
N ILE A 78 17.57 3.94 -8.28
CA ILE A 78 17.04 4.33 -9.58
C ILE A 78 15.65 3.70 -9.77
N SER A 79 15.51 2.40 -9.55
CA SER A 79 14.22 1.72 -9.73
C SER A 79 13.16 2.15 -8.71
N LEU A 80 13.55 2.64 -7.53
CA LEU A 80 12.60 3.22 -6.57
C LEU A 80 11.86 4.45 -7.09
N THR A 81 12.39 5.16 -8.10
CA THR A 81 11.66 6.28 -8.72
C THR A 81 10.49 5.81 -9.58
N ASP A 82 10.45 4.53 -9.94
CA ASP A 82 9.42 3.92 -10.78
C ASP A 82 8.25 3.33 -9.95
N ILE A 83 8.38 3.26 -8.62
CA ILE A 83 7.30 2.86 -7.71
C ILE A 83 6.32 4.02 -7.51
N GLU A 84 5.01 3.80 -7.69
CA GLU A 84 3.98 4.83 -7.48
C GLU A 84 3.58 5.03 -6.00
N GLU A 85 4.04 4.18 -5.06
CA GLU A 85 3.61 4.16 -3.66
C GLU A 85 4.65 4.84 -2.72
N VAL A 86 4.52 6.15 -2.44
CA VAL A 86 5.56 6.97 -1.77
C VAL A 86 5.81 6.63 -0.29
N TYR A 87 4.89 6.00 0.45
CA TYR A 87 5.27 5.46 1.78
C TYR A 87 6.37 4.42 1.67
N LEU A 88 6.31 3.60 0.64
CA LEU A 88 7.21 2.48 0.42
C LEU A 88 8.51 3.00 -0.17
N ILE A 89 8.46 4.01 -1.03
CA ILE A 89 9.65 4.75 -1.45
C ILE A 89 10.34 5.39 -0.23
N ARG A 90 9.60 5.93 0.74
CA ARG A 90 10.19 6.56 1.93
C ARG A 90 10.81 5.56 2.90
N GLN A 91 10.14 4.44 3.16
CA GLN A 91 10.72 3.34 3.95
C GLN A 91 11.92 2.74 3.25
N ALA A 92 11.82 2.51 1.94
CA ALA A 92 12.89 1.95 1.15
C ALA A 92 14.11 2.88 1.11
N LYS A 93 13.92 4.18 0.85
CA LYS A 93 15.00 5.18 0.93
C LYS A 93 15.64 5.21 2.30
N ARG A 94 14.87 5.08 3.39
CA ARG A 94 15.41 5.05 4.75
C ARG A 94 16.27 3.81 4.99
N HIS A 95 15.78 2.63 4.63
CA HIS A 95 16.57 1.40 4.76
C HIS A 95 17.82 1.43 3.88
N ILE A 96 17.77 2.07 2.71
CA ILE A 96 18.96 2.28 1.87
C ILE A 96 19.97 3.21 2.55
N GLU A 97 19.54 4.35 3.08
CA GLU A 97 20.43 5.29 3.79
C GLU A 97 21.03 4.65 5.06
N ASN A 98 20.23 3.89 5.82
CA ASN A 98 20.73 3.12 6.96
C ASN A 98 21.73 2.06 6.51
N THR A 99 21.45 1.32 5.44
CA THR A 99 22.37 0.33 4.86
C THR A 99 23.69 1.00 4.47
N LYS A 100 23.66 2.13 3.76
CA LYS A 100 24.87 2.92 3.42
C LYS A 100 25.64 3.33 4.66
N SER A 101 24.96 3.81 5.70
CA SER A 101 25.58 4.17 6.98
C SER A 101 26.28 2.98 7.64
N HIS A 102 25.62 1.82 7.71
CA HIS A 102 26.20 0.60 8.27
C HIS A 102 27.37 0.07 7.44
N LEU A 103 27.28 0.11 6.11
CA LEU A 103 28.39 -0.26 5.21
C LEU A 103 29.61 0.65 5.40
N ASN A 104 29.39 1.96 5.51
CA ASN A 104 30.46 2.93 5.80
C ASN A 104 31.15 2.66 7.15
N ASN A 105 30.38 2.19 8.13
CA ASN A 105 30.88 1.81 9.45
C ASN A 105 31.39 0.36 9.53
N ARG A 106 31.39 -0.38 8.41
CA ARG A 106 31.75 -1.82 8.31
C ARG A 106 30.90 -2.74 9.21
N ASP A 107 29.68 -2.34 9.53
CA ASP A 107 28.72 -3.12 10.30
C ASP A 107 27.85 -3.99 9.37
N VAL A 108 28.42 -5.12 8.95
CA VAL A 108 27.82 -6.01 7.94
C VAL A 108 26.51 -6.64 8.42
N GLU A 109 26.40 -6.98 9.70
CA GLU A 109 25.19 -7.59 10.27
C GLU A 109 24.03 -6.60 10.33
N ALA A 110 24.30 -5.35 10.74
CA ALA A 110 23.27 -4.31 10.71
C ALA A 110 22.87 -3.93 9.28
N ALA A 111 23.83 -3.84 8.35
CA ALA A 111 23.55 -3.62 6.93
C ALA A 111 22.66 -4.73 6.34
N ARG A 112 22.95 -6.00 6.67
CA ARG A 112 22.12 -7.14 6.25
C ARG A 112 20.70 -7.04 6.80
N LYS A 113 20.54 -6.65 8.06
CA LYS A 113 19.22 -6.49 8.68
C LYS A 113 18.40 -5.40 7.99
N GLU A 114 19.04 -4.27 7.66
CA GLU A 114 18.38 -3.19 6.91
C GLU A 114 18.02 -3.62 5.48
N LEU A 115 18.85 -4.42 4.79
CA LEU A 115 18.51 -4.98 3.48
C LEU A 115 17.33 -5.97 3.54
N ILE A 116 17.25 -6.79 4.58
CA ILE A 116 16.10 -7.69 4.79
C ILE A 116 14.83 -6.86 5.01
N GLN A 117 14.89 -5.82 5.84
CA GLN A 117 13.76 -4.92 6.08
C GLN A 117 13.38 -4.12 4.83
N LEU A 118 14.37 -3.66 4.04
CA LEU A 118 14.16 -3.04 2.74
C LEU A 118 13.41 -3.98 1.80
N ARG A 119 13.88 -5.22 1.67
CA ARG A 119 13.21 -6.23 0.85
C ARG A 119 11.80 -6.45 1.36
N GLU A 120 11.59 -6.74 2.64
CA GLU A 120 10.26 -6.94 3.24
C GLU A 120 9.34 -5.73 3.06
N SER A 121 9.90 -4.52 3.14
CA SER A 121 9.16 -3.28 2.91
C SER A 121 8.67 -3.20 1.48
N LEU A 122 9.39 -3.77 0.50
CA LEU A 122 9.14 -3.73 -0.94
C LEU A 122 8.44 -4.99 -1.49
N THR A 123 8.61 -6.16 -0.88
CA THR A 123 7.93 -7.40 -1.32
C THR A 123 6.44 -7.39 -0.95
N GLN A 124 5.98 -6.37 -0.22
CA GLN A 124 4.57 -6.17 0.10
C GLN A 124 3.95 -5.00 -0.70
N THR A 125 4.57 -4.53 -1.79
CA THR A 125 4.31 -3.16 -2.31
C THR A 125 3.68 -3.05 -3.67
N GLU A 126 3.33 -4.14 -4.33
CA GLU A 126 2.67 -4.00 -5.61
C GLU A 126 1.53 -4.99 -5.70
N VAL A 127 0.30 -4.46 -5.74
CA VAL A 127 -0.83 -5.16 -6.37
C VAL A 127 -1.20 -6.51 -5.71
N ASP A 128 -0.98 -6.64 -4.40
CA ASP A 128 -1.27 -7.88 -3.66
C ASP A 128 -2.76 -8.06 -3.31
N LEU A 129 -3.58 -7.11 -3.72
CA LEU A 129 -5.03 -7.16 -3.60
C LEU A 129 -5.60 -7.13 -5.02
N PRO A 130 -5.67 -8.26 -5.76
CA PRO A 130 -5.51 -9.66 -5.36
C PRO A 130 -4.79 -10.54 -6.41
N LEU A 131 -3.68 -10.10 -7.05
CA LEU A 131 -3.01 -10.93 -8.07
C LEU A 131 -2.50 -12.27 -7.51
N THR A 132 -1.87 -12.28 -6.34
CA THR A 132 -1.44 -13.49 -5.63
C THR A 132 -2.62 -14.43 -5.33
N SER A 133 -3.73 -13.87 -4.84
CA SER A 133 -4.95 -14.65 -4.56
C SER A 133 -5.62 -15.14 -5.84
N THR A 134 -5.63 -14.32 -6.90
CA THR A 134 -6.10 -14.69 -8.24
C THR A 134 -5.26 -15.84 -8.79
N LYS A 135 -3.92 -15.78 -8.65
CA LYS A 135 -2.98 -16.83 -9.05
C LYS A 135 -3.22 -18.12 -8.26
N GLN A 136 -3.42 -18.02 -6.95
CA GLN A 136 -3.77 -19.16 -6.11
C GLN A 136 -5.08 -19.82 -6.57
N HIS A 137 -6.13 -19.03 -6.85
CA HIS A 137 -7.39 -19.56 -7.35
C HIS A 137 -7.31 -20.12 -8.78
N ILE A 138 -6.46 -19.56 -9.64
CA ILE A 138 -6.15 -20.12 -10.97
C ILE A 138 -5.43 -21.47 -10.81
N ASN A 139 -4.45 -21.57 -9.92
CA ASN A 139 -3.73 -22.82 -9.63
C ASN A 139 -4.64 -23.89 -9.00
N GLU A 140 -5.54 -23.46 -8.11
CA GLU A 140 -6.58 -24.31 -7.53
C GLU A 140 -7.54 -24.83 -8.61
N ALA A 141 -7.99 -23.96 -9.52
CA ALA A 141 -8.82 -24.35 -10.65
C ALA A 141 -8.10 -25.34 -11.58
N PHE A 142 -6.80 -25.15 -11.84
CA PHE A 142 -5.98 -26.12 -12.58
C PHE A 142 -5.98 -27.49 -11.92
N ALA A 143 -5.69 -27.55 -10.62
CA ALA A 143 -5.66 -28.81 -9.88
C ALA A 143 -7.04 -29.50 -9.89
N LEU A 144 -8.12 -28.74 -9.80
CA LEU A 144 -9.50 -29.25 -9.85
C LEU A 144 -9.87 -29.77 -11.24
N LEU A 145 -9.46 -29.10 -12.32
CA LEU A 145 -9.65 -29.60 -13.69
C LEU A 145 -8.90 -30.92 -13.94
N VAL A 146 -7.64 -31.02 -13.48
CA VAL A 146 -6.83 -32.25 -13.55
C VAL A 146 -7.49 -33.40 -12.77
N ASN A 147 -8.13 -33.10 -11.64
CA ASN A 147 -8.86 -34.07 -10.82
C ASN A 147 -10.31 -34.31 -11.29
N ALA A 148 -10.68 -33.85 -12.49
CA ALA A 148 -12.01 -34.00 -13.08
C ALA A 148 -13.15 -33.39 -12.23
N ASP A 149 -12.87 -32.31 -11.50
CA ASP A 149 -13.86 -31.50 -10.77
C ASP A 149 -14.07 -30.12 -11.43
N PRO A 150 -14.84 -30.05 -12.55
CA PRO A 150 -15.13 -28.80 -13.21
C PRO A 150 -16.01 -27.84 -12.39
N LYS A 151 -16.79 -28.34 -11.42
CA LYS A 151 -17.64 -27.50 -10.57
C LYS A 151 -16.82 -26.80 -9.50
N GLY A 152 -15.86 -27.51 -8.90
CA GLY A 152 -14.84 -26.93 -8.03
C GLY A 152 -14.02 -25.90 -8.78
N ALA A 153 -13.57 -26.22 -10.00
CA ALA A 153 -12.81 -25.29 -10.83
C ALA A 153 -13.58 -24.00 -11.16
N ASP A 154 -14.86 -24.07 -11.56
CA ASP A 154 -15.69 -22.87 -11.78
C ASP A 154 -15.85 -22.03 -10.50
N SER A 155 -15.96 -22.68 -9.35
CA SER A 155 -16.07 -21.98 -8.06
C SER A 155 -14.77 -21.25 -7.70
N ALA A 156 -13.62 -21.90 -7.89
CA ALA A 156 -12.31 -21.26 -7.72
C ALA A 156 -12.12 -20.08 -8.71
N LEU A 157 -12.49 -20.25 -9.97
CA LEU A 157 -12.38 -19.18 -10.97
C LEU A 157 -13.37 -18.04 -10.74
N LYS A 158 -14.53 -18.29 -10.15
CA LYS A 158 -15.44 -17.22 -9.72
C LYS A 158 -14.79 -16.33 -8.64
N ASN A 159 -13.98 -16.93 -7.77
CA ASN A 159 -13.19 -16.20 -6.77
C ASN A 159 -12.03 -15.43 -7.44
N ALA A 160 -11.33 -16.06 -8.39
CA ALA A 160 -10.30 -15.41 -9.20
C ALA A 160 -10.84 -14.19 -9.98
N GLU A 161 -12.01 -14.33 -10.63
CA GLU A 161 -12.70 -13.28 -11.38
C GLU A 161 -13.09 -12.10 -10.47
N SER A 162 -13.61 -12.40 -9.29
CA SER A 162 -13.96 -11.38 -8.28
C SER A 162 -12.72 -10.60 -7.86
N GLY A 163 -11.57 -11.26 -7.75
CA GLY A 163 -10.29 -10.62 -7.51
C GLY A 163 -9.83 -9.69 -8.65
N VAL A 164 -9.88 -10.11 -9.90
CA VAL A 164 -9.41 -9.25 -11.01
C VAL A 164 -10.36 -8.08 -11.30
N ARG A 165 -11.67 -8.27 -11.10
CA ARG A 165 -12.66 -7.18 -11.15
C ARG A 165 -12.40 -6.11 -10.08
N PHE A 166 -11.85 -6.50 -8.94
CA PHE A 166 -11.48 -5.60 -7.86
C PHE A 166 -10.31 -4.66 -8.24
N VAL A 167 -9.24 -5.15 -8.88
CA VAL A 167 -8.14 -4.33 -9.45
C VAL A 167 -8.66 -3.31 -10.47
N SER A 168 -9.65 -3.73 -11.25
CA SER A 168 -10.21 -2.93 -12.34
C SER A 168 -11.08 -1.76 -11.86
N LEU A 169 -11.71 -1.90 -10.69
CA LEU A 169 -12.56 -0.86 -10.08
C LEU A 169 -11.70 0.24 -9.41
N GLY A 170 -10.60 -0.11 -8.73
CA GLY A 170 -9.73 0.82 -8.02
C GLY A 170 -9.02 1.86 -8.92
N ALA A 171 -8.57 1.45 -10.11
CA ALA A 171 -7.79 2.33 -11.02
C ALA A 171 -8.59 3.44 -11.73
N SER A 172 -9.93 3.46 -11.60
CA SER A 172 -10.81 4.46 -12.24
C SER A 172 -11.66 5.27 -11.27
N THR A 173 -11.47 5.08 -9.96
CA THR A 173 -12.20 5.83 -8.94
C THR A 173 -11.79 7.30 -8.93
N PRO A 174 -12.66 8.19 -8.42
CA PRO A 174 -12.27 9.58 -8.19
C PRO A 174 -11.01 9.72 -7.31
N LEU A 175 -10.81 8.82 -6.33
CA LEU A 175 -9.60 8.79 -5.50
C LEU A 175 -8.32 8.49 -6.31
N ALA A 176 -8.32 7.47 -7.15
CA ALA A 176 -7.14 7.15 -7.97
C ALA A 176 -6.80 8.26 -8.98
N LYS A 177 -7.82 8.92 -9.54
CA LYS A 177 -7.62 10.09 -10.40
C LYS A 177 -7.09 11.29 -9.62
N SER A 178 -7.59 11.50 -8.40
CA SER A 178 -7.12 12.56 -7.50
C SER A 178 -5.65 12.36 -7.12
N ARG A 179 -5.24 11.13 -6.76
CA ARG A 179 -3.83 10.76 -6.54
C ARG A 179 -2.91 11.18 -7.68
N ARG A 180 -3.30 10.87 -8.92
CA ARG A 180 -2.50 11.23 -10.09
C ARG A 180 -2.33 12.75 -10.22
N LEU A 181 -3.41 13.52 -10.04
CA LEU A 181 -3.34 14.99 -10.14
C LEU A 181 -2.51 15.59 -9.01
N LEU A 182 -2.62 15.05 -7.79
CA LEU A 182 -1.80 15.48 -6.66
C LEU A 182 -0.31 15.19 -6.89
N TRP A 183 0.03 14.04 -7.50
CA TRP A 183 1.42 13.73 -7.86
C TRP A 183 1.96 14.72 -8.88
N GLN A 184 1.18 14.94 -9.94
CA GLN A 184 1.52 15.89 -10.99
C GLN A 184 1.63 17.33 -10.46
N ALA A 185 0.95 17.67 -9.36
CA ALA A 185 1.07 18.95 -8.68
C ALA A 185 2.40 19.06 -7.92
N VAL A 186 2.86 17.98 -7.27
CA VAL A 186 4.20 17.90 -6.66
C VAL A 186 5.29 18.06 -7.72
N GLU A 187 5.17 17.36 -8.86
CA GLU A 187 6.13 17.46 -9.97
C GLU A 187 6.22 18.88 -10.54
N ASP A 188 5.07 19.50 -10.85
CA ASP A 188 5.04 20.86 -11.39
C ASP A 188 5.54 21.90 -10.40
N TYR A 189 5.29 21.67 -9.11
CA TYR A 189 5.83 22.52 -8.06
C TYR A 189 7.36 22.50 -8.05
N ALA A 190 7.98 21.31 -8.16
CA ALA A 190 9.43 21.15 -8.15
C ALA A 190 10.13 21.91 -9.30
N VAL A 191 9.42 22.15 -10.41
CA VAL A 191 9.92 22.92 -11.57
C VAL A 191 9.34 24.34 -11.65
N GLY A 192 8.70 24.83 -10.59
CA GLY A 192 8.23 26.23 -10.47
C GLY A 192 6.95 26.56 -11.23
N ARG A 193 6.18 25.58 -11.71
CA ARG A 193 4.95 25.78 -12.49
C ARG A 193 3.72 25.99 -11.61
N HIS A 194 3.73 27.05 -10.81
CA HIS A 194 2.73 27.29 -9.77
C HIS A 194 1.28 27.41 -10.25
N ASP A 195 1.04 27.87 -11.48
CA ASP A 195 -0.34 27.94 -12.00
C ASP A 195 -0.89 26.56 -12.37
N ALA A 196 -0.05 25.66 -12.89
CA ALA A 196 -0.43 24.29 -13.17
C ALA A 196 -0.63 23.48 -11.88
N VAL A 197 0.11 23.80 -10.81
CA VAL A 197 -0.14 23.26 -9.45
C VAL A 197 -1.57 23.58 -9.00
N LYS A 198 -2.01 24.85 -9.12
CA LYS A 198 -3.37 25.27 -8.72
C LYS A 198 -4.44 24.54 -9.51
N GLU A 199 -4.29 24.47 -10.83
CA GLU A 199 -5.23 23.75 -11.69
C GLU A 199 -5.37 22.28 -11.26
N LYS A 200 -4.25 21.61 -11.00
CA LYS A 200 -4.22 20.21 -10.57
C LYS A 200 -4.85 20.02 -9.18
N LEU A 201 -4.57 20.91 -8.23
CA LEU A 201 -5.21 20.90 -6.91
C LEU A 201 -6.72 21.10 -7.00
N SER A 202 -7.20 22.05 -7.82
CA SER A 202 -8.64 22.26 -8.04
C SER A 202 -9.29 21.04 -8.69
N ASN A 203 -8.64 20.41 -9.67
CA ASN A 203 -9.14 19.20 -10.30
C ASN A 203 -9.15 18.00 -9.33
N ALA A 204 -8.13 17.87 -8.48
CA ALA A 204 -8.07 16.86 -7.43
C ALA A 204 -9.19 17.06 -6.39
N LEU A 205 -9.44 18.29 -5.96
CA LEU A 205 -10.56 18.67 -5.08
C LEU A 205 -11.90 18.24 -5.68
N ASN A 206 -12.18 18.60 -6.93
CA ASN A 206 -13.42 18.22 -7.62
C ASN A 206 -13.63 16.70 -7.67
N LEU A 207 -12.55 15.91 -7.75
CA LEU A 207 -12.63 14.45 -7.73
C LEU A 207 -12.86 13.90 -6.31
N LEU A 208 -12.25 14.49 -5.28
CA LEU A 208 -12.51 14.13 -3.89
C LEU A 208 -13.98 14.39 -3.53
N GLU A 209 -14.55 15.49 -4.01
CA GLU A 209 -15.98 15.81 -3.84
C GLU A 209 -16.91 14.82 -4.55
N GLN A 210 -16.44 14.16 -5.61
CA GLN A 210 -17.18 13.11 -6.33
C GLN A 210 -17.14 11.73 -5.66
N VAL A 211 -16.32 11.55 -4.62
CA VAL A 211 -16.33 10.31 -3.83
C VAL A 211 -17.69 10.21 -3.15
N LYS A 212 -18.58 9.36 -3.67
CA LYS A 212 -19.94 9.22 -3.16
C LYS A 212 -19.96 8.51 -1.80
N SER A 213 -20.94 8.83 -0.97
CA SER A 213 -21.34 8.08 0.22
C SER A 213 -21.97 6.74 -0.17
N GLY A 214 -21.14 5.80 -0.63
CA GLY A 214 -21.52 4.41 -0.83
C GLY A 214 -21.53 3.61 0.49
N ALA A 215 -21.29 2.31 0.42
CA ALA A 215 -21.26 1.40 1.58
C ALA A 215 -20.12 1.69 2.59
N ASP A 216 -19.18 2.60 2.29
CA ASP A 216 -18.10 3.03 3.17
C ASP A 216 -18.18 4.56 3.38
N SER A 217 -19.00 4.97 4.36
CA SER A 217 -19.17 6.39 4.72
C SER A 217 -17.88 7.03 5.20
N LYS A 218 -16.97 6.26 5.81
CA LYS A 218 -15.72 6.80 6.33
C LYS A 218 -14.76 7.19 5.21
N THR A 219 -14.69 6.43 4.12
CA THR A 219 -13.90 6.85 2.94
C THR A 219 -14.43 8.15 2.34
N HIS A 220 -15.75 8.35 2.35
CA HIS A 220 -16.35 9.62 1.95
C HIS A 220 -15.95 10.76 2.91
N ASP A 221 -16.08 10.56 4.22
CA ASP A 221 -15.77 11.58 5.23
C ASP A 221 -14.29 12.01 5.18
N GLU A 222 -13.36 11.06 5.05
CA GLU A 222 -11.93 11.36 4.92
C GLU A 222 -11.59 12.04 3.58
N ALA A 223 -12.28 11.70 2.49
CA ALA A 223 -12.14 12.41 1.22
C ALA A 223 -12.63 13.86 1.32
N GLN A 224 -13.73 14.11 2.04
CA GLN A 224 -14.22 15.46 2.31
C GLN A 224 -13.27 16.26 3.19
N ARG A 225 -12.69 15.64 4.22
CA ARG A 225 -11.69 16.26 5.09
C ARG A 225 -10.45 16.66 4.31
N LEU A 226 -9.90 15.76 3.50
CA LEU A 226 -8.77 16.06 2.62
C LEU A 226 -9.12 17.16 1.61
N GLY A 227 -10.33 17.14 1.05
CA GLY A 227 -10.82 18.20 0.17
C GLY A 227 -10.88 19.56 0.87
N ALA A 228 -11.27 19.62 2.14
CA ALA A 228 -11.25 20.84 2.93
C ALA A 228 -9.84 21.38 3.15
N GLU A 229 -8.86 20.51 3.45
CA GLU A 229 -7.45 20.92 3.57
C GLU A 229 -6.89 21.48 2.26
N ILE A 230 -7.21 20.84 1.11
CA ILE A 230 -6.80 21.34 -0.21
C ILE A 230 -7.45 22.69 -0.52
N ARG A 231 -8.73 22.85 -0.18
CA ARG A 231 -9.46 24.11 -0.37
C ARG A 231 -8.84 25.23 0.47
N GLU A 232 -8.50 24.97 1.72
CA GLU A 232 -7.80 25.92 2.59
C GLU A 232 -6.43 26.32 2.02
N LEU A 233 -5.69 25.40 1.41
CA LEU A 233 -4.45 25.75 0.70
C LEU A 233 -4.72 26.65 -0.51
N LEU A 234 -5.75 26.36 -1.30
CA LEU A 234 -6.11 27.13 -2.48
C LEU A 234 -6.63 28.54 -2.15
N ASP A 235 -7.33 28.69 -1.03
CA ASP A 235 -7.89 29.96 -0.55
C ASP A 235 -6.83 30.87 0.10
N ASN A 236 -5.73 30.30 0.61
CA ASN A 236 -4.62 31.05 1.19
C ASN A 236 -3.66 31.62 0.12
N ASP A 237 -3.32 32.90 0.26
CA ASP A 237 -2.81 33.81 -0.78
C ASP A 237 -1.63 33.31 -1.67
N ARG A 238 -1.66 33.74 -2.95
CA ARG A 238 -0.86 33.30 -4.12
C ARG A 238 0.67 33.34 -3.98
N HIS A 239 1.21 33.93 -2.91
CA HIS A 239 2.63 34.20 -2.74
C HIS A 239 3.35 33.24 -1.78
N LYS A 240 2.63 32.29 -1.15
CA LYS A 240 3.21 31.34 -0.18
C LYS A 240 3.25 29.88 -0.60
N LEU A 241 2.75 29.54 -1.79
CA LEU A 241 2.92 28.18 -2.35
C LEU A 241 4.39 27.71 -2.28
N PRO A 242 5.42 28.53 -2.61
CA PRO A 242 6.83 28.17 -2.48
C PRO A 242 7.30 27.75 -1.08
N GLU A 243 6.56 28.10 -0.02
CA GLU A 243 6.86 27.75 1.37
C GLU A 243 6.07 26.51 1.85
N ARG A 244 5.20 25.93 0.99
CA ARG A 244 4.22 24.88 1.35
C ARG A 244 4.38 23.57 0.57
N SER A 245 5.59 23.28 0.09
CA SER A 245 5.92 22.03 -0.63
C SER A 245 5.56 20.74 0.14
N SER A 246 5.70 20.77 1.45
CA SER A 246 5.37 19.67 2.35
C SER A 246 3.86 19.39 2.44
N GLU A 247 3.03 20.42 2.28
CA GLU A 247 1.56 20.29 2.26
C GLU A 247 1.10 19.59 0.97
N LEU A 248 1.68 19.94 -0.19
CA LEU A 248 1.37 19.29 -1.48
C LEU A 248 1.71 17.80 -1.45
N THR A 249 2.90 17.49 -0.95
CA THR A 249 3.35 16.12 -0.72
C THR A 249 2.43 15.42 0.27
N GLY A 250 1.82 16.17 1.20
CA GLY A 250 0.93 15.63 2.22
C GLY A 250 -0.42 15.22 1.71
N PHE A 251 -1.01 16.02 0.84
CA PHE A 251 -2.26 15.65 0.21
C PHE A 251 -2.12 14.38 -0.62
N TRP A 252 -0.99 14.23 -1.32
CA TRP A 252 -0.67 13.02 -2.05
C TRP A 252 -0.58 11.80 -1.11
N HIS A 253 0.11 11.91 0.01
CA HIS A 253 0.23 10.80 0.97
C HIS A 253 -1.10 10.43 1.62
N LYS A 254 -1.90 11.42 2.01
CA LYS A 254 -3.22 11.22 2.60
C LYS A 254 -4.16 10.49 1.64
N VAL A 255 -4.21 10.89 0.36
CA VAL A 255 -5.05 10.18 -0.62
C VAL A 255 -4.57 8.75 -0.90
N VAL A 256 -3.26 8.49 -0.83
CA VAL A 256 -2.73 7.12 -0.97
C VAL A 256 -3.13 6.24 0.19
N ALA A 257 -2.94 6.70 1.43
CA ALA A 257 -3.38 5.96 2.60
C ALA A 257 -4.91 5.71 2.59
N LEU A 258 -5.70 6.65 2.04
CA LEU A 258 -7.14 6.46 1.85
C LEU A 258 -7.48 5.38 0.80
N ILE A 259 -6.75 5.34 -0.32
CA ILE A 259 -6.89 4.30 -1.35
C ILE A 259 -6.48 2.93 -0.79
N GLU A 260 -5.38 2.85 -0.05
CA GLU A 260 -4.95 1.62 0.62
C GLU A 260 -6.01 1.13 1.61
N ARG A 261 -6.55 2.02 2.43
CA ARG A 261 -7.62 1.73 3.37
C ARG A 261 -8.86 1.16 2.66
N GLU A 262 -9.30 1.81 1.58
CA GLU A 262 -10.44 1.33 0.77
C GLU A 262 -10.15 -0.07 0.22
N ALA A 263 -8.93 -0.29 -0.29
CA ALA A 263 -8.53 -1.57 -0.84
C ALA A 263 -8.51 -2.68 0.22
N GLU A 264 -7.95 -2.42 1.40
CA GLU A 264 -7.89 -3.37 2.52
C GLU A 264 -9.29 -3.69 3.07
N ASN A 265 -10.17 -2.69 3.17
CA ASN A 265 -11.55 -2.88 3.63
C ASN A 265 -12.37 -3.72 2.65
N LEU A 266 -12.25 -3.44 1.35
CA LEU A 266 -12.93 -4.19 0.30
C LEU A 266 -12.40 -5.63 0.22
N TYR A 267 -11.09 -5.83 0.40
CA TYR A 267 -10.51 -7.17 0.46
C TYR A 267 -11.00 -7.98 1.65
N ASN A 268 -11.06 -7.38 2.84
CA ASN A 268 -11.59 -8.06 4.03
C ASN A 268 -13.10 -8.33 3.93
N ALA A 269 -13.84 -7.44 3.27
CA ALA A 269 -15.23 -7.68 2.94
C ALA A 269 -15.42 -8.85 1.97
N TRP A 270 -14.49 -9.02 1.01
CA TRP A 270 -14.48 -10.17 0.10
C TRP A 270 -14.06 -11.48 0.81
N ARG A 271 -13.09 -11.44 1.73
CA ARG A 271 -12.52 -12.64 2.38
C ARG A 271 -13.37 -13.26 3.50
N SER A 272 -14.31 -12.54 4.13
CA SER A 272 -14.90 -12.98 5.40
C SER A 272 -16.39 -13.40 5.34
N GLN A 273 -16.73 -14.52 5.99
CA GLN A 273 -18.08 -14.81 6.48
C GLN A 273 -18.37 -13.96 7.73
N GLN A 274 -18.77 -12.71 7.50
CA GLN A 274 -19.39 -11.69 8.37
C GLN A 274 -18.91 -11.41 9.82
N SER A 275 -18.32 -12.31 10.62
CA SER A 275 -17.98 -12.03 12.03
C SER A 275 -16.58 -11.44 12.27
N GLU A 276 -15.55 -11.86 11.52
CA GLU A 276 -14.19 -11.31 11.66
C GLU A 276 -13.97 -9.99 10.90
N ASN A 277 -14.91 -9.64 10.01
CA ASN A 277 -14.83 -8.46 9.15
C ASN A 277 -14.74 -7.16 9.94
N HIS A 278 -15.42 -7.08 11.08
CA HIS A 278 -15.42 -5.88 11.90
C HIS A 278 -14.08 -5.67 12.63
N LEU A 279 -13.51 -6.72 13.23
CA LEU A 279 -12.19 -6.67 13.86
C LEU A 279 -11.10 -6.17 12.90
N PHE A 280 -11.07 -6.72 11.68
CA PHE A 280 -10.06 -6.32 10.71
C PHE A 280 -10.25 -4.89 10.21
N ARG A 281 -11.49 -4.41 10.05
CA ARG A 281 -11.77 -2.99 9.77
C ARG A 281 -11.22 -2.08 10.87
N GLN A 282 -11.38 -2.45 12.14
CA GLN A 282 -10.81 -1.70 13.25
C GLN A 282 -9.27 -1.64 13.15
N LEU A 283 -8.60 -2.73 12.78
CA LEU A 283 -7.14 -2.75 12.61
C LEU A 283 -6.67 -1.91 11.41
N ILE A 284 -7.40 -1.96 10.28
CA ILE A 284 -7.14 -1.12 9.10
C ILE A 284 -7.28 0.35 9.46
N ASP A 285 -8.36 0.73 10.14
CA ASP A 285 -8.59 2.10 10.55
C ASP A 285 -7.52 2.59 11.54
N ALA A 286 -7.06 1.74 12.45
CA ALA A 286 -5.95 2.06 13.34
C ALA A 286 -4.64 2.34 12.56
N ARG A 287 -4.34 1.53 11.54
CA ARG A 287 -3.15 1.71 10.68
C ARG A 287 -3.24 3.00 9.87
N PHE A 288 -4.41 3.27 9.28
CA PHE A 288 -4.68 4.48 8.51
C PHE A 288 -4.41 5.75 9.33
N HIS A 289 -4.96 5.84 10.55
CA HIS A 289 -4.73 6.99 11.41
C HIS A 289 -3.29 7.07 11.92
N LEU A 290 -2.62 5.94 12.19
CA LEU A 290 -1.22 5.95 12.57
C LEU A 290 -0.31 6.51 11.46
N PHE A 291 -0.65 6.22 10.20
CA PHE A 291 0.05 6.76 9.04
C PHE A 291 -0.13 8.27 8.91
N TYR A 292 -1.36 8.76 9.07
CA TYR A 292 -1.64 10.20 9.06
C TYR A 292 -0.86 10.89 10.18
N ALA A 293 -0.81 10.31 11.38
CA ALA A 293 -0.04 10.84 12.51
C ALA A 293 1.47 10.97 12.23
N GLU A 294 2.10 9.94 11.66
CA GLU A 294 3.52 10.01 11.29
C GLU A 294 3.74 11.17 10.31
N TYR A 295 2.87 11.25 9.30
CA TYR A 295 2.99 12.25 8.26
C TYR A 295 2.83 13.67 8.80
N ASP A 296 1.76 13.91 9.56
CA ASP A 296 1.47 15.23 10.12
C ASP A 296 2.60 15.68 11.07
N LEU A 297 3.21 14.76 11.81
CA LEU A 297 4.33 15.09 12.70
C LEU A 297 5.62 15.44 11.93
N PHE A 298 6.06 14.56 11.02
CA PHE A 298 7.41 14.64 10.47
C PHE A 298 7.50 15.43 9.16
N GLU A 299 6.40 15.56 8.43
CA GLU A 299 6.43 16.11 7.08
C GLU A 299 5.80 17.49 7.05
N THR A 300 4.71 17.71 7.80
CA THR A 300 4.03 19.01 7.86
C THR A 300 4.26 19.76 9.17
N GLY A 301 4.81 19.10 10.20
CA GLY A 301 5.04 19.70 11.53
C GLY A 301 3.75 20.04 12.28
N LYS A 302 2.61 19.48 11.87
CA LYS A 302 1.29 19.70 12.48
C LYS A 302 1.11 18.78 13.69
N VAL A 303 1.74 19.14 14.80
CA VAL A 303 1.76 18.34 16.04
C VAL A 303 0.36 18.04 16.59
N GLU A 304 -0.57 19.00 16.55
CA GLU A 304 -1.94 18.78 17.03
C GLU A 304 -2.74 17.83 16.13
N ASP A 305 -2.53 17.90 14.81
CA ASP A 305 -3.14 16.95 13.87
C ASP A 305 -2.60 15.55 14.12
N ALA A 306 -1.27 15.42 14.28
CA ALA A 306 -0.65 14.13 14.62
C ALA A 306 -1.20 13.54 15.93
N LYS A 307 -1.44 14.38 16.94
CA LYS A 307 -2.05 13.97 18.22
C LYS A 307 -3.48 13.47 18.05
N TRP A 308 -4.28 14.17 17.24
CA TRP A 308 -5.64 13.75 16.93
C TRP A 308 -5.64 12.38 16.23
N GLU A 309 -4.76 12.19 15.27
CA GLU A 309 -4.63 10.95 14.50
C GLU A 309 -4.16 9.78 15.38
N LEU A 310 -3.17 9.98 16.26
CA LEU A 310 -2.79 8.96 17.27
C LEU A 310 -3.95 8.62 18.20
N THR A 311 -4.77 9.60 18.58
CA THR A 311 -5.97 9.38 19.38
C THR A 311 -6.98 8.49 18.66
N GLN A 312 -7.24 8.75 17.39
CA GLN A 312 -8.09 7.87 16.58
C GLN A 312 -7.51 6.47 16.49
N SER A 313 -6.22 6.32 16.17
CA SER A 313 -5.55 5.02 16.09
C SER A 313 -5.74 4.20 17.38
N LYS A 314 -5.53 4.80 18.55
CA LYS A 314 -5.78 4.14 19.86
C LYS A 314 -7.25 3.73 20.04
N ASN A 315 -8.20 4.55 19.61
CA ASN A 315 -9.63 4.24 19.74
C ASN A 315 -10.00 3.01 18.91
N TYR A 316 -9.51 2.92 17.67
CA TYR A 316 -9.70 1.76 16.80
C TYR A 316 -9.01 0.51 17.37
N LEU A 317 -7.80 0.62 17.94
CA LEU A 317 -7.16 -0.50 18.63
C LEU A 317 -7.93 -0.97 19.86
N LYS A 318 -8.53 -0.05 20.61
CA LYS A 318 -9.39 -0.37 21.75
C LYS A 318 -10.65 -1.11 21.31
N ALA A 319 -11.29 -0.68 20.23
CA ALA A 319 -12.43 -1.37 19.64
C ALA A 319 -12.04 -2.78 19.16
N ALA A 320 -10.94 -2.93 18.43
CA ALA A 320 -10.40 -4.22 18.01
C ALA A 320 -10.14 -5.16 19.19
N MET A 321 -9.59 -4.66 20.31
CA MET A 321 -9.37 -5.44 21.54
C MET A 321 -10.67 -5.93 22.20
N SER A 322 -11.80 -5.24 21.99
CA SER A 322 -13.09 -5.65 22.55
C SER A 322 -13.70 -6.84 21.81
N GLU A 323 -13.27 -7.06 20.58
CA GLU A 323 -13.80 -8.09 19.66
C GLU A 323 -12.90 -9.32 19.55
N THR A 324 -11.76 -9.32 20.23
CA THR A 324 -10.83 -10.45 20.22
C THR A 324 -10.41 -10.88 21.63
N SER A 325 -9.82 -12.07 21.73
CA SER A 325 -9.34 -12.66 22.98
C SER A 325 -7.97 -13.34 22.80
N GLY A 326 -7.43 -13.91 23.87
CA GLY A 326 -6.20 -14.70 23.82
C GLY A 326 -4.96 -13.94 23.34
N ILE A 327 -4.15 -14.61 22.50
CA ILE A 327 -2.86 -14.09 22.00
C ILE A 327 -3.06 -12.85 21.14
N ARG A 328 -4.09 -12.84 20.27
CA ARG A 328 -4.38 -11.70 19.39
C ARG A 328 -4.68 -10.43 20.21
N LYS A 329 -5.50 -10.53 21.26
CA LYS A 329 -5.75 -9.40 22.18
C LYS A 329 -4.47 -8.86 22.83
N LYS A 330 -3.53 -9.75 23.20
CA LYS A 330 -2.24 -9.34 23.77
C LYS A 330 -1.39 -8.58 22.76
N ARG A 331 -1.35 -9.01 21.50
CA ARG A 331 -0.63 -8.34 20.41
C ARG A 331 -1.22 -6.94 20.12
N ILE A 332 -2.55 -6.82 20.02
CA ILE A 332 -3.20 -5.50 19.82
C ILE A 332 -2.89 -4.57 21.00
N ARG A 333 -2.92 -5.08 22.24
CA ARG A 333 -2.55 -4.29 23.42
C ARG A 333 -1.10 -3.78 23.34
N ALA A 334 -0.17 -4.62 22.90
CA ALA A 334 1.24 -4.22 22.76
C ALA A 334 1.41 -3.12 21.70
N ILE A 335 0.70 -3.22 20.57
CA ILE A 335 0.68 -2.16 19.54
C ILE A 335 0.06 -0.88 20.11
N LYS A 336 -1.06 -0.96 20.82
CA LYS A 336 -1.68 0.21 21.46
C LYS A 336 -0.72 0.92 22.42
N GLN A 337 0.08 0.16 23.18
CA GLN A 337 1.10 0.74 24.06
C GLN A 337 2.20 1.45 23.27
N GLN A 338 2.60 0.93 22.11
CA GLN A 338 3.55 1.60 21.22
C GLN A 338 2.98 2.92 20.71
N VAL A 339 1.70 2.96 20.30
CA VAL A 339 1.03 4.20 19.88
C VAL A 339 0.95 5.23 21.02
N GLU A 340 0.69 4.80 22.25
CA GLU A 340 0.72 5.69 23.44
C GLU A 340 2.13 6.26 23.70
N ASN A 341 3.16 5.43 23.51
CA ASN A 341 4.54 5.89 23.65
C ASN A 341 4.88 6.94 22.57
N LEU A 342 4.45 6.73 21.32
CA LEU A 342 4.61 7.73 20.24
C LEU A 342 3.93 9.06 20.58
N GLU A 343 2.72 9.01 21.14
CA GLU A 343 1.96 10.21 21.53
C GLU A 343 2.66 11.02 22.62
N SER A 344 3.33 10.37 23.57
CA SER A 344 4.08 11.05 24.62
C SER A 344 5.35 11.77 24.13
N GLN A 345 5.74 11.55 22.87
CA GLN A 345 6.96 12.10 22.27
C GLN A 345 6.68 13.10 21.14
N LEU A 346 5.44 13.58 20.99
CA LEU A 346 5.03 14.48 19.92
C LEU A 346 5.72 15.85 19.96
N GLU A 347 5.91 16.43 21.14
CA GLU A 347 6.45 17.80 21.27
C GLU A 347 7.96 17.87 21.03
N ASN A 348 8.69 16.80 21.36
CA ASN A 348 10.13 16.68 21.17
C ASN A 348 10.47 15.25 20.75
N PRO A 349 10.25 14.90 19.47
CA PRO A 349 10.49 13.56 19.01
C PRO A 349 11.98 13.25 19.05
N ALA A 350 12.35 12.20 19.80
CA ALA A 350 13.69 11.63 19.74
C ALA A 350 14.01 11.15 18.31
N ALA A 351 15.30 11.02 17.98
CA ALA A 351 15.75 10.66 16.63
C ALA A 351 15.16 9.34 16.12
N ASP A 352 14.81 8.41 17.02
CA ASP A 352 14.24 7.10 16.72
C ASP A 352 12.70 7.07 16.69
N VAL A 353 12.00 8.18 16.98
CA VAL A 353 10.51 8.20 16.98
C VAL A 353 9.95 7.81 15.63
N ARG A 354 10.55 8.31 14.54
CA ARG A 354 10.12 7.99 13.18
C ARG A 354 10.27 6.51 12.82
N GLN A 355 11.33 5.86 13.32
CA GLN A 355 11.51 4.42 13.18
C GLN A 355 10.46 3.64 13.97
N ARG A 356 10.10 4.11 15.17
CA ARG A 356 9.05 3.48 15.98
C ARG A 356 7.66 3.57 15.33
N TYR A 357 7.37 4.62 14.56
CA TYR A 357 6.17 4.67 13.71
C TYR A 357 6.17 3.55 12.67
N ASP A 358 7.25 3.42 11.87
CA ASP A 358 7.39 2.37 10.85
C ASP A 358 7.19 0.97 11.43
N GLU A 359 7.86 0.67 12.54
CA GLU A 359 7.75 -0.64 13.19
C GLU A 359 6.32 -0.93 13.65
N THR A 360 5.62 0.09 14.15
CA THR A 360 4.25 -0.04 14.64
C THR A 360 3.28 -0.22 13.47
N LEU A 361 3.47 0.52 12.37
CA LEU A 361 2.74 0.35 11.11
C LEU A 361 2.94 -1.05 10.51
N MET A 362 4.17 -1.55 10.51
CA MET A 362 4.48 -2.90 10.02
C MET A 362 3.80 -3.98 10.88
N LYS A 363 3.87 -3.86 12.22
CA LYS A 363 3.18 -4.79 13.14
C LYS A 363 1.68 -4.82 12.89
N LEU A 364 1.04 -3.66 12.65
CA LEU A 364 -0.37 -3.58 12.30
C LEU A 364 -0.67 -4.24 10.95
N ARG A 365 0.16 -3.99 9.94
CA ARG A 365 0.01 -4.59 8.61
C ARG A 365 0.08 -6.12 8.67
N LEU A 366 1.05 -6.67 9.40
CA LEU A 366 1.16 -8.11 9.62
C LEU A 366 -0.10 -8.66 10.31
N MET A 367 -0.61 -7.96 11.33
CA MET A 367 -1.84 -8.36 12.02
C MET A 367 -3.08 -8.35 11.13
N ILE A 368 -3.17 -7.43 10.18
CA ILE A 368 -4.28 -7.38 9.20
C ILE A 368 -4.20 -8.57 8.23
N LYS A 369 -2.99 -9.10 7.97
CA LYS A 369 -2.75 -10.22 7.04
C LYS A 369 -2.76 -11.61 7.71
N GLU A 370 -2.62 -11.69 9.03
CA GLU A 370 -2.59 -12.96 9.78
C GLU A 370 -3.99 -13.58 10.01
N LYS A 371 -4.11 -14.90 9.81
CA LYS A 371 -5.33 -15.69 10.09
C LYS A 371 -5.65 -15.81 11.57
#